data_AF-A0A8J8C2X3-F1
#
_entry.id   AF-A0A8J8C2X3-F1
#
_cell.length_a   1.000
_cell.length_b   1.000
_cell.length_c   1.000
_cell.angle_alpha   90.00
_cell.angle_beta   90.00
_cell.angle_gamma   90.00
#
_symmetry.space_group_name_H-M   'P 1'
#
loop_
_entity.id
_entity.type
_entity.pdbx_description
1 polymer ?
#
loop_
_entity_poly.entity_id
_entity_poly.type
_entity_poly.pdbx_seq_one_letter_code
_entity_poly.pdbx_strand_id
1 'polypeptide(L)'
;MEKSREYIIKGDVWYVCDIIGERSLGHALVNHFDTTVPWLKKFLDDDNKWVRRSVGVSIHSFSKRIVDQPEKTKVLLKLIEPYLEEKQIDFVKGIGWGLKTIGKHYPDILVDFLKPHMKKNISTLLVRKAVTYLGEEKKLEVLNT
;
A
#
# COMPACT_ATOMS: atom_id res chain seq x y z
N MET A 1 -1.57 -17.69 -4.11
CA MET A 1 -2.31 -16.64 -4.85
C MET A 1 -1.95 -16.61 -6.35
N GLU A 2 -1.45 -17.71 -6.92
CA GLU A 2 -0.96 -17.74 -8.31
C GLU A 2 -2.03 -17.45 -9.36
N LYS A 3 -3.27 -17.95 -9.17
CA LYS A 3 -4.36 -17.65 -10.10
C LYS A 3 -4.73 -16.16 -10.12
N SER A 4 -4.63 -15.48 -8.99
CA SER A 4 -4.82 -14.02 -8.94
C SER A 4 -3.74 -13.32 -9.76
N ARG A 5 -2.48 -13.73 -9.64
CA ARG A 5 -1.37 -13.22 -10.48
C ARG A 5 -1.62 -13.44 -11.97
N GLU A 6 -1.98 -14.66 -12.36
CA GLU A 6 -2.29 -15.03 -13.76
C GLU A 6 -3.40 -14.15 -14.35
N TYR A 7 -4.49 -13.95 -13.62
CA TYR A 7 -5.61 -13.13 -14.10
C TYR A 7 -5.31 -11.63 -14.10
N ILE A 8 -4.50 -11.14 -13.17
CA ILE A 8 -4.00 -9.76 -13.21
C ILE A 8 -3.20 -9.52 -14.49
N ILE A 9 -2.28 -10.44 -14.81
CA ILE A 9 -1.44 -10.35 -16.01
C ILE A 9 -2.29 -10.45 -17.27
N LYS A 10 -3.23 -11.40 -17.33
CA LYS A 10 -4.12 -11.58 -18.48
C LYS A 10 -5.02 -10.37 -18.74
N GLY A 11 -5.44 -9.66 -17.68
CA GLY A 11 -6.27 -8.48 -17.80
C GLY A 11 -5.53 -7.23 -18.27
N ASP A 12 -4.25 -7.09 -17.90
CA ASP A 12 -3.32 -6.01 -18.29
C ASP A 12 -3.90 -4.58 -18.22
N VAL A 13 -4.78 -4.32 -17.25
CA VAL A 13 -5.42 -3.01 -17.08
C VAL A 13 -5.72 -2.75 -15.60
N TRP A 14 -5.62 -1.47 -15.22
CA TRP A 14 -5.67 -1.03 -13.84
C TRP A 14 -6.93 -1.51 -13.09
N TYR A 15 -8.10 -1.53 -13.72
CA TYR A 15 -9.33 -1.92 -13.02
C TYR A 15 -9.38 -3.43 -12.73
N VAL A 16 -8.73 -4.27 -13.55
CA VAL A 16 -8.66 -5.72 -13.30
C VAL A 16 -7.79 -5.99 -12.09
N CYS A 17 -6.61 -5.37 -12.01
CA CYS A 17 -5.75 -5.55 -10.84
C CYS A 17 -6.35 -4.95 -9.57
N ASP A 18 -7.13 -3.87 -9.69
CA ASP A 18 -7.79 -3.26 -8.55
C ASP A 18 -8.94 -4.17 -8.05
N ILE A 19 -9.77 -4.74 -8.93
CA ILE A 19 -10.82 -5.70 -8.55
C ILE A 19 -10.22 -6.92 -7.85
N ILE A 20 -9.18 -7.53 -8.43
CA ILE A 20 -8.53 -8.71 -7.83
C ILE A 20 -7.81 -8.33 -6.53
N GLY A 21 -7.14 -7.17 -6.50
CA GLY A 21 -6.46 -6.63 -5.33
C GLY A 21 -7.42 -6.42 -4.15
N GLU A 22 -8.63 -5.90 -4.39
CA GLU A 22 -9.62 -5.72 -3.32
C GLU A 22 -10.33 -7.01 -2.94
N ARG A 23 -10.85 -7.75 -3.94
CA ARG A 23 -11.81 -8.85 -3.75
C ARG A 23 -11.15 -10.19 -3.48
N SER A 24 -9.93 -10.40 -3.97
CA SER A 24 -9.16 -11.62 -3.72
C SER A 24 -8.09 -11.36 -2.66
N LEU A 25 -7.09 -10.52 -2.94
CA LEU A 25 -5.95 -10.31 -2.04
C LEU A 25 -6.38 -9.60 -0.76
N GLY A 26 -7.16 -8.52 -0.87
CA GLY A 26 -7.64 -7.75 0.28
C GLY A 26 -8.53 -8.58 1.19
N HIS A 27 -9.44 -9.39 0.62
CA HIS A 27 -10.25 -10.32 1.39
C HIS A 27 -9.40 -11.38 2.10
N ALA A 28 -8.41 -11.96 1.41
CA ALA A 28 -7.48 -12.89 2.02
C ALA A 28 -6.64 -12.23 3.13
N LEU A 29 -6.17 -10.99 2.93
CA LEU A 29 -5.38 -10.26 3.92
C LEU A 29 -6.18 -9.98 5.20
N VAL A 30 -7.48 -9.70 5.08
CA VAL A 30 -8.39 -9.51 6.22
C VAL A 30 -8.58 -10.80 7.01
N ASN A 31 -8.83 -11.93 6.34
CA ASN A 31 -9.24 -13.17 7.00
C ASN A 31 -8.07 -14.11 7.33
N HIS A 32 -6.95 -13.98 6.63
CA HIS A 32 -5.79 -14.87 6.66
C HIS A 32 -4.50 -14.07 6.59
N PHE A 33 -4.33 -13.11 7.51
CA PHE A 33 -3.26 -12.13 7.47
C PHE A 33 -1.87 -12.76 7.38
N ASP A 34 -1.52 -13.65 8.31
CA ASP A 34 -0.17 -14.21 8.43
C ASP A 34 0.22 -15.07 7.22
N THR A 35 -0.74 -15.76 6.61
CA THR A 35 -0.49 -16.55 5.41
C THR A 35 -0.52 -15.69 4.14
N THR A 36 -1.16 -14.52 4.17
CA THR A 36 -1.27 -13.61 3.01
C THR A 36 -0.06 -12.68 2.88
N VAL A 37 0.52 -12.20 3.98
CA VAL A 37 1.66 -11.27 3.95
C VAL A 37 2.85 -11.81 3.12
N PRO A 38 3.27 -13.09 3.23
CA PRO A 38 4.33 -13.65 2.39
C PRO A 38 3.99 -13.62 0.88
N TRP A 39 2.71 -13.78 0.52
CA TRP A 39 2.28 -13.66 -0.88
C TRP A 39 2.37 -12.22 -1.39
N LEU A 40 2.02 -11.23 -0.55
CA LEU A 40 2.17 -9.83 -0.90
C LEU A 40 3.63 -9.46 -1.12
N LYS A 41 4.56 -10.00 -0.30
CA LYS A 41 6.00 -9.83 -0.54
C LYS A 41 6.40 -10.36 -1.92
N LYS A 42 5.99 -11.59 -2.25
CA LYS A 42 6.24 -12.17 -3.57
C LYS A 42 5.68 -11.30 -4.71
N PHE A 43 4.53 -10.67 -4.50
CA PHE A 43 3.91 -9.81 -5.52
C PHE A 43 4.58 -8.43 -5.65
N LEU A 44 5.20 -7.92 -4.59
CA LEU A 44 6.01 -6.69 -4.66
C LEU A 44 7.28 -6.88 -5.50
N ASP A 45 7.84 -8.09 -5.49
CA ASP A 45 9.01 -8.53 -6.27
C ASP A 45 8.65 -9.01 -7.68
N ASP A 46 7.38 -8.92 -8.10
CA ASP A 46 6.96 -9.36 -9.43
C ASP A 46 7.42 -8.40 -10.53
N ASP A 47 7.76 -8.92 -11.72
CA ASP A 47 8.10 -8.07 -12.88
C ASP A 47 6.88 -7.28 -13.39
N ASN A 48 5.66 -7.78 -13.17
CA ASN A 48 4.45 -7.15 -13.70
C ASN A 48 3.94 -6.02 -12.79
N LYS A 49 3.93 -4.79 -13.32
CA LYS A 49 3.46 -3.59 -12.61
C LYS A 49 2.05 -3.70 -11.99
N TRP A 50 1.14 -4.44 -12.63
CA TRP A 50 -0.23 -4.61 -12.13
C TRP A 50 -0.29 -5.56 -10.95
N VAL A 51 0.53 -6.62 -10.96
CA VAL A 51 0.69 -7.53 -9.81
C VAL A 51 1.23 -6.73 -8.62
N ARG A 52 2.29 -5.94 -8.82
CA ARG A 52 2.84 -5.08 -7.78
C ARG A 52 1.82 -4.05 -7.26
N ARG A 53 1.09 -3.38 -8.17
CA ARG A 53 0.03 -2.40 -7.83
C ARG A 53 -1.06 -3.03 -6.96
N SER A 54 -1.44 -4.27 -7.24
CA SER A 54 -2.51 -4.97 -6.51
C SER A 54 -2.22 -5.10 -5.00
N VAL A 55 -0.94 -5.07 -4.59
CA VAL A 55 -0.55 -5.09 -3.18
C VAL A 55 -1.05 -3.83 -2.46
N GLY A 56 -0.82 -2.65 -3.03
CA GLY A 56 -1.29 -1.40 -2.43
C GLY A 56 -2.81 -1.32 -2.35
N VAL A 57 -3.51 -1.89 -3.33
CA VAL A 57 -4.97 -2.02 -3.33
C VAL A 57 -5.46 -3.00 -2.26
N SER A 58 -4.76 -4.11 -2.06
CA SER A 58 -5.08 -5.06 -0.99
C SER A 58 -4.92 -4.44 0.40
N ILE A 59 -3.87 -3.64 0.60
CA ILE A 59 -3.62 -2.88 1.83
C ILE A 59 -4.74 -1.85 2.03
N HIS A 60 -5.13 -1.13 0.98
CA HIS A 60 -6.26 -0.21 1.01
C HIS A 60 -7.55 -0.91 1.47
N SER A 61 -7.84 -2.08 0.91
CA SER A 61 -9.01 -2.90 1.26
C SER A 61 -8.96 -3.38 2.73
N PHE A 62 -7.80 -3.79 3.21
CA PHE A 62 -7.57 -4.19 4.60
C PHE A 62 -7.75 -3.02 5.57
N SER A 63 -7.07 -1.89 5.35
CA SER A 63 -7.08 -0.74 6.26
C SER A 63 -8.44 -0.03 6.33
N LYS A 64 -9.34 -0.26 5.36
CA LYS A 64 -10.75 0.17 5.45
C LYS A 64 -11.58 -0.66 6.44
N ARG A 65 -11.20 -1.91 6.68
CA ARG A 65 -12.00 -2.91 7.43
C ARG A 65 -11.41 -3.22 8.79
N ILE A 66 -10.09 -3.25 8.89
CA ILE A 66 -9.36 -3.52 10.13
C ILE A 66 -8.76 -2.21 10.61
N VAL A 67 -9.46 -1.57 11.55
CA VAL A 67 -9.15 -0.23 12.07
C VAL A 67 -8.70 -0.23 13.53
N ASP A 68 -8.61 -1.41 14.14
CA ASP A 68 -8.29 -1.66 15.55
C ASP A 68 -7.06 -2.57 15.75
N GLN A 69 -6.28 -2.85 14.70
CA GLN A 69 -5.07 -3.70 14.75
C GLN A 69 -3.81 -2.95 14.27
N PRO A 70 -3.26 -2.03 15.09
CA PRO A 70 -2.11 -1.20 14.71
C PRO A 70 -0.85 -2.01 14.38
N GLU A 71 -0.63 -3.15 15.05
CA GLU A 71 0.55 -3.98 14.81
C GLU A 71 0.53 -4.61 13.41
N LYS A 72 -0.64 -5.02 12.91
CA LYS A 72 -0.79 -5.50 11.52
C LYS A 72 -0.53 -4.38 10.52
N THR A 73 -0.98 -3.17 10.80
CA THR A 73 -0.66 -1.99 9.97
C THR A 73 0.83 -1.75 9.91
N LYS A 74 1.56 -1.83 11.03
CA LYS A 74 3.03 -1.68 11.06
C LYS A 74 3.73 -2.76 10.23
N VAL A 75 3.26 -4.02 10.29
CA VAL A 75 3.78 -5.11 9.44
C VAL A 75 3.61 -4.77 7.95
N LEU A 76 2.46 -4.25 7.54
CA LEU A 76 2.21 -3.85 6.15
C LEU A 76 3.07 -2.66 5.71
N LEU A 77 3.31 -1.69 6.59
CA LEU A 77 4.20 -0.56 6.31
C LEU A 77 5.65 -1.03 6.12
N LYS A 78 6.14 -1.87 7.02
CA LYS A 78 7.47 -2.49 6.89
C LYS A 78 7.62 -3.32 5.61
N LEU A 79 6.55 -4.00 5.19
CA LEU A 79 6.52 -4.79 3.96
C LEU A 79 6.77 -3.93 2.71
N ILE A 80 6.20 -2.72 2.65
CA ILE A 80 6.29 -1.83 1.47
C ILE A 80 7.45 -0.84 1.55
N GLU A 81 8.07 -0.68 2.72
CA GLU A 81 9.19 0.24 2.96
C GLU A 81 10.32 0.16 1.92
N PRO A 82 10.78 -1.04 1.48
CA PRO A 82 11.86 -1.14 0.49
C PRO A 82 11.51 -0.56 -0.89
N TYR A 83 10.22 -0.29 -1.17
CA TYR A 83 9.72 0.11 -2.48
C TYR A 83 9.26 1.57 -2.53
N LEU A 84 9.52 2.37 -1.48
CA LEU A 84 9.07 3.77 -1.43
C LEU A 84 9.71 4.66 -2.51
N GLU A 85 10.89 4.29 -3.01
CA GLU A 85 11.61 5.02 -4.06
C GLU A 85 11.22 4.59 -5.49
N GLU A 86 10.31 3.61 -5.64
CA GLU A 86 9.81 3.17 -6.94
C GLU A 86 9.18 4.34 -7.73
N LYS A 87 9.40 4.35 -9.04
CA LYS A 87 8.96 5.40 -9.96
C LYS A 87 7.86 4.94 -10.90
N GLN A 88 7.62 3.64 -11.04
CA GLN A 88 6.52 3.10 -11.84
C GLN A 88 5.17 3.63 -11.31
N ILE A 89 4.51 4.45 -12.13
CA ILE A 89 3.39 5.29 -11.71
C ILE A 89 2.19 4.47 -11.21
N ASP A 90 1.90 3.33 -11.83
CA ASP A 90 0.72 2.51 -11.49
C ASP A 90 0.90 1.85 -10.12
N PHE A 91 2.09 1.32 -9.85
CA PHE A 91 2.51 0.81 -8.56
C PHE A 91 2.43 1.90 -7.49
N VAL A 92 3.07 3.05 -7.74
CA VAL A 92 3.10 4.20 -6.82
C VAL A 92 1.68 4.65 -6.46
N LYS A 93 0.78 4.72 -7.45
CA LYS A 93 -0.63 5.07 -7.21
C LYS A 93 -1.34 4.03 -6.33
N GLY A 94 -1.01 2.74 -6.50
CA GLY A 94 -1.54 1.64 -5.69
C GLY A 94 -1.10 1.74 -4.24
N ILE A 95 0.22 1.83 -3.99
CA ILE A 95 0.77 1.98 -2.64
C ILE A 95 0.25 3.26 -1.98
N GLY A 96 0.19 4.37 -2.74
CA GLY A 96 -0.34 5.63 -2.23
C GLY A 96 -1.81 5.56 -1.81
N TRP A 97 -2.62 4.69 -2.42
CA TRP A 97 -3.98 4.44 -1.95
C TRP A 97 -4.04 3.65 -0.63
N GLY A 98 -3.15 2.66 -0.47
CA GLY A 98 -2.98 1.96 0.81
C GLY A 98 -2.58 2.94 1.92
N LEU A 99 -1.50 3.70 1.71
CA LEU A 99 -1.00 4.69 2.67
C LEU A 99 -2.04 5.76 3.00
N LYS A 100 -2.75 6.28 1.99
CA LYS A 100 -3.85 7.24 2.21
C LYS A 100 -4.86 6.72 3.22
N THR A 101 -5.27 5.46 3.08
CA THR A 101 -6.28 4.86 3.97
C THR A 101 -5.70 4.55 5.34
N ILE A 102 -4.45 4.12 5.43
CA ILE A 102 -3.76 4.02 6.72
C ILE A 102 -3.77 5.39 7.41
N GLY A 103 -3.42 6.48 6.73
CA GLY A 103 -3.40 7.83 7.31
C GLY A 103 -4.76 8.30 7.83
N LYS A 104 -5.87 7.80 7.26
CA LYS A 104 -7.22 8.08 7.77
C LYS A 104 -7.47 7.45 9.14
N HIS A 105 -6.97 6.24 9.38
CA HIS A 105 -7.29 5.44 10.58
C HIS A 105 -6.15 5.42 11.62
N TYR A 106 -4.91 5.56 11.16
CA TYR A 106 -3.68 5.56 11.95
C TYR A 106 -2.75 6.71 11.52
N PRO A 107 -3.18 7.97 11.70
CA PRO A 107 -2.41 9.12 11.23
C PRO A 107 -1.01 9.20 11.86
N ASP A 108 -0.87 8.93 13.16
CA ASP A 108 0.45 8.97 13.85
C ASP A 108 1.40 7.89 13.33
N ILE A 109 0.90 6.66 13.16
CA ILE A 109 1.69 5.56 12.62
C ILE A 109 2.19 5.89 11.21
N LEU A 110 1.34 6.50 10.37
CA LEU A 110 1.76 6.89 9.02
C LEU A 110 2.81 8.00 9.03
N VAL A 111 2.64 9.01 9.89
CA VAL A 111 3.58 10.12 10.02
C VAL A 111 4.95 9.60 10.46
N ASP A 112 5.00 8.79 11.52
CA ASP A 112 6.24 8.21 12.03
C ASP A 112 6.92 7.29 11.02
N PHE A 113 6.13 6.58 10.22
CA PHE A 113 6.64 5.80 9.10
C PHE A 113 7.26 6.67 8.01
N LEU A 114 6.63 7.79 7.62
CA LEU A 114 7.10 8.59 6.48
C LEU A 114 8.31 9.48 6.80
N LYS A 115 8.38 10.06 8.00
CA LYS A 115 9.43 11.02 8.40
C LYS A 115 10.86 10.58 8.04
N PRO A 116 11.31 9.34 8.33
CA PRO A 116 12.68 8.92 8.05
C PRO A 116 13.02 8.84 6.55
N HIS A 117 12.00 8.83 5.68
CA HIS A 117 12.15 8.71 4.23
C HIS A 117 12.00 10.03 3.49
N MET A 118 11.64 11.12 4.15
CA MET A 118 11.40 12.42 3.50
C MET A 118 12.65 13.02 2.85
N LYS A 119 13.83 12.70 3.40
CA LYS A 119 15.13 13.08 2.83
C LYS A 119 15.64 12.13 1.74
N LYS A 120 14.93 11.02 1.49
CA LYS A 120 15.28 10.04 0.45
C LYS A 120 14.58 10.40 -0.86
N ASN A 121 14.87 9.65 -1.93
CA ASN A 121 14.26 9.83 -3.24
C ASN A 121 12.84 9.23 -3.31
N ILE A 122 12.00 9.48 -2.29
CA ILE A 122 10.61 9.03 -2.27
C ILE A 122 9.81 9.72 -3.39
N SER A 123 8.88 8.99 -4.00
CA SER A 123 8.02 9.57 -5.04
C SER A 123 7.13 10.70 -4.48
N THR A 124 7.22 11.91 -5.05
CA THR A 124 6.34 13.04 -4.68
C THR A 124 4.86 12.69 -4.84
N LEU A 125 4.54 11.87 -5.86
CA LEU A 125 3.17 11.38 -6.07
C LEU A 125 2.70 10.48 -4.92
N LEU A 126 3.60 9.64 -4.39
CA LEU A 126 3.32 8.77 -3.25
C LEU A 126 3.02 9.60 -2.01
N VAL A 127 3.90 10.56 -1.68
CA VAL A 127 3.75 11.45 -0.54
C VAL A 127 2.43 12.21 -0.62
N ARG A 128 2.14 12.87 -1.75
CA ARG A 128 0.89 13.61 -1.95
C ARG A 128 -0.35 12.76 -1.70
N LYS A 129 -0.32 11.49 -2.13
CA LYS A 129 -1.43 10.56 -1.87
C LYS A 129 -1.51 10.14 -0.41
N ALA A 130 -0.37 9.79 0.19
CA ALA A 130 -0.31 9.32 1.58
C ALA A 130 -0.89 10.35 2.55
N VAL A 131 -0.53 11.63 2.39
CA VAL A 131 -0.95 12.71 3.29
C VAL A 131 -2.38 13.23 3.05
N THR A 132 -3.12 12.68 2.08
CA THR A 132 -4.42 13.22 1.66
C THR A 132 -5.46 13.30 2.78
N TYR A 133 -5.43 12.39 3.76
CA TYR A 133 -6.37 12.39 4.90
C TYR A 133 -5.73 12.79 6.23
N LEU A 134 -4.46 13.20 6.22
CA LEU A 134 -3.84 13.77 7.42
C LEU A 134 -4.41 15.18 7.65
N GLY A 135 -4.58 15.56 8.92
CA GLY A 135 -4.84 16.96 9.27
C GLY A 135 -3.65 17.85 8.92
N GLU A 136 -3.88 19.16 8.79
CA GLU A 136 -2.84 20.11 8.33
C GLU A 136 -1.57 20.08 9.22
N GLU A 137 -1.71 19.96 10.53
CA GLU A 137 -0.57 19.84 11.46
C GLU A 137 0.33 18.64 11.12
N LYS A 138 -0.25 17.44 11.06
CA LYS A 138 0.47 16.20 10.73
C LYS A 138 1.04 16.19 9.33
N LYS A 139 0.37 16.85 8.39
CA LYS A 139 0.85 17.01 7.02
C LYS A 139 2.08 17.92 6.98
N LEU A 140 2.08 19.04 7.69
CA LEU A 140 3.25 19.91 7.83
C LEU A 140 4.42 19.18 8.50
N GLU A 141 4.13 18.36 9.51
CA GLU A 141 5.14 17.55 10.19
C GLU A 141 5.90 16.62 9.23
N VAL A 142 5.19 15.95 8.32
CA VAL A 142 5.81 15.12 7.28
C VAL A 142 6.55 15.97 6.25
N LEU A 143 5.96 17.07 5.78
CA LEU A 143 6.52 17.85 4.66
C LEU A 143 7.72 18.74 5.05
N ASN A 144 7.87 19.07 6.33
CA ASN A 144 8.94 19.92 6.84
C ASN A 144 10.12 19.14 7.46
N THR A 145 10.13 17.80 7.34
CA THR A 145 11.21 16.91 7.83
C THR A 145 12.35 16.78 6.82
#